data_AF-A0A9E6QTJ4-F1
#
_entry.id   AF-A0A9E6QTJ4-F1
#
_cell.length_a   1.000
_cell.length_b   1.000
_cell.length_c   1.000
_cell.angle_alpha   90.00
_cell.angle_beta   90.00
_cell.angle_gamma   90.00
#
_symmetry.space_group_name_H-M   'P 1'
#
loop_
_entity.id
_entity.type
_entity.pdbx_description
1 polymer ?
#
loop_
_entity_poly.entity_id
_entity_poly.type
_entity_poly.pdbx_seq_one_letter_code
_entity_poly.pdbx_strand_id
1 'polypeptide(L)'
;MSQCPFILYFEDFQDAIPSRIYTKKQNSAYNYSWYEIVDGLFYNTDATLSIKAYEEYFNKSNPRENDARTVLKRVNKTLQKTFTEKWEDLSGVKDIDDAEIAYDPVKKYFEIKISDNDGTTFSVHERSKGAVWYLAFLMKTEFRRKKLREGSGKPVYLIDEPASNLHSTAQQKMVQDFFALVEDTTLVYTTHSRYLVSPANVKNTYVVSRDKGTVTCTRWGDYIKGKSAKASYYQPLLDCLDIVPNNLDIPWERAVITEGPSDAITLEVMIQVLELKRSHAIYPGTSASALSGLISLNIGWRAVFCVLLDSDEEGLKNGKKYVKDFGLSAQEIAYIPLEGGEMEDLFSKEEKSAIAKIALDIDSADISKKEYLAMMRSLDNVGEDKLRRVRDSLSEQTKERFRELLSLVMR
;
A
#
# COMPACT_ATOMS: atom_id res chain seq x y z
N MET A 1 -30.10 34.94 -1.81
CA MET A 1 -30.29 33.48 -1.99
C MET A 1 -29.11 32.78 -1.34
N SER A 2 -29.38 31.85 -0.42
CA SER A 2 -28.36 31.03 0.25
C SER A 2 -27.41 30.43 -0.78
N GLN A 3 -26.13 30.80 -0.75
CA GLN A 3 -25.06 30.24 -1.58
C GLN A 3 -24.77 28.82 -1.09
N CYS A 4 -25.62 27.85 -1.46
CA CYS A 4 -25.30 26.45 -1.26
C CYS A 4 -24.08 26.11 -2.12
N PRO A 5 -23.02 25.53 -1.55
CA PRO A 5 -21.88 25.11 -2.36
C PRO A 5 -22.33 24.08 -3.39
N PHE A 6 -21.69 24.07 -4.55
CA PHE A 6 -21.99 23.09 -5.58
C PHE A 6 -21.49 21.71 -5.14
N ILE A 7 -22.41 20.75 -4.99
CA ILE A 7 -22.11 19.39 -4.53
C ILE A 7 -22.09 18.43 -5.71
N LEU A 8 -21.01 17.65 -5.79
CA LEU A 8 -20.84 16.55 -6.73
C LEU A 8 -20.74 15.24 -5.98
N TYR A 9 -21.68 14.34 -6.24
CA TYR A 9 -21.65 12.99 -5.73
C TYR A 9 -21.11 12.03 -6.80
N PHE A 10 -20.25 11.12 -6.37
CA PHE A 10 -19.59 10.10 -7.16
C PHE A 10 -19.89 8.74 -6.57
N GLU A 11 -20.57 7.91 -7.34
CA GLU A 11 -20.86 6.53 -6.95
C GLU A 11 -20.13 5.58 -7.90
N ASP A 12 -19.22 4.77 -7.36
CA ASP A 12 -18.24 3.97 -8.12
C ASP A 12 -18.81 3.19 -9.32
N PHE A 13 -20.08 2.77 -9.22
CA PHE A 13 -20.78 1.96 -10.22
C PHE A 13 -21.72 2.72 -11.17
N GLN A 14 -22.30 3.85 -10.76
CA GLN A 14 -23.26 4.60 -11.60
C GLN A 14 -22.57 5.63 -12.51
N ASP A 15 -21.33 5.96 -12.20
CA ASP A 15 -20.60 7.07 -12.78
C ASP A 15 -19.63 6.69 -13.90
N ALA A 16 -19.79 5.49 -14.44
CA ALA A 16 -19.02 4.95 -15.56
C ALA A 16 -19.03 5.89 -16.78
N ILE A 17 -17.93 5.86 -17.54
CA ILE A 17 -17.80 6.59 -18.80
C ILE A 17 -18.83 6.02 -19.79
N PRO A 18 -19.77 6.82 -20.33
CA PRO A 18 -20.71 6.33 -21.32
C PRO A 18 -19.96 5.94 -22.58
N SER A 19 -20.38 4.85 -23.23
CA SER A 19 -19.77 4.45 -24.50
C SER A 19 -19.89 5.54 -25.56
N ARG A 20 -20.92 6.41 -25.46
CA ARG A 20 -21.10 7.59 -26.30
C ARG A 20 -21.61 8.78 -25.49
N ILE A 21 -20.98 9.93 -25.69
CA ILE A 21 -21.34 11.19 -25.03
C ILE A 21 -22.04 12.07 -26.07
N TYR A 22 -23.38 11.95 -26.13
CA TYR A 22 -24.19 12.71 -27.07
C TYR A 22 -24.24 14.20 -26.73
N THR A 23 -24.25 15.06 -27.75
CA THR A 23 -24.28 16.52 -27.56
C THR A 23 -25.69 17.11 -27.67
N LYS A 24 -26.64 16.38 -28.29
CA LYS A 24 -28.04 16.80 -28.43
C LYS A 24 -28.87 16.36 -27.23
N LYS A 25 -29.51 17.33 -26.56
CA LYS A 25 -30.42 17.11 -25.42
C LYS A 25 -31.64 16.24 -25.74
N GLN A 26 -32.06 16.17 -26.99
CA GLN A 26 -33.22 15.39 -27.43
C GLN A 26 -32.91 13.88 -27.55
N ASN A 27 -31.64 13.48 -27.47
CA ASN A 27 -31.27 12.07 -27.50
C ASN A 27 -31.60 11.41 -26.14
N SER A 28 -32.26 10.25 -26.16
CA SER A 28 -32.60 9.51 -24.93
C SER A 28 -31.38 9.06 -24.13
N ALA A 29 -30.21 8.93 -24.77
CA ALA A 29 -28.93 8.61 -24.15
C ALA A 29 -28.09 9.86 -23.81
N TYR A 30 -28.65 11.07 -23.88
CA TYR A 30 -27.96 12.29 -23.47
C TYR A 30 -27.67 12.29 -21.98
N ASN A 31 -26.39 12.44 -21.62
CA ASN A 31 -25.97 12.59 -20.23
C ASN A 31 -25.41 14.00 -20.02
N TYR A 32 -26.14 14.83 -19.28
CA TYR A 32 -25.75 16.22 -19.01
C TYR A 32 -24.41 16.33 -18.27
N SER A 33 -24.16 15.44 -17.31
CA SER A 33 -22.91 15.45 -16.53
C SER A 33 -21.70 15.24 -17.45
N TRP A 34 -21.76 14.23 -18.32
CA TRP A 34 -20.70 13.93 -19.28
C TRP A 34 -20.56 14.96 -20.40
N TYR A 35 -21.66 15.57 -20.83
CA TYR A 35 -21.59 16.74 -21.71
C TYR A 35 -20.79 17.89 -21.09
N GLU A 36 -21.12 18.27 -19.85
CA GLU A 36 -20.43 19.37 -19.15
C GLU A 36 -18.95 19.05 -18.86
N ILE A 37 -18.62 17.78 -18.65
CA ILE A 37 -17.24 17.33 -18.47
C ILE A 37 -16.43 17.50 -19.76
N VAL A 38 -16.96 17.03 -20.90
CA VAL A 38 -16.30 17.20 -22.19
C VAL A 38 -16.23 18.68 -22.56
N ASP A 39 -17.29 19.45 -22.32
CA ASP A 39 -17.28 20.90 -22.56
C ASP A 39 -16.25 21.62 -21.65
N GLY A 40 -16.12 21.17 -20.41
CA GLY A 40 -15.07 21.60 -19.49
C GLY A 40 -13.66 21.26 -19.98
N LEU A 41 -13.47 20.13 -20.67
CA LEU A 41 -12.19 19.79 -21.30
C LEU A 41 -11.85 20.78 -22.43
N PHE A 42 -12.81 21.11 -23.29
CA PHE A 42 -12.64 22.17 -24.30
C PHE A 42 -12.25 23.51 -23.65
N TYR A 43 -12.98 23.91 -22.60
CA TYR A 43 -12.72 25.14 -21.85
C TYR A 43 -11.33 25.15 -21.21
N ASN A 44 -10.86 24.01 -20.69
CA ASN A 44 -9.53 23.90 -20.09
C ASN A 44 -8.40 23.97 -21.12
N THR A 45 -8.64 23.53 -22.35
CA THR A 45 -7.71 23.72 -23.47
C THR A 45 -7.61 25.19 -23.87
N ASP A 46 -8.74 25.90 -23.91
CA ASP A 46 -8.84 27.32 -24.24
C ASP A 46 -10.21 27.86 -23.80
N ALA A 47 -10.24 28.94 -23.01
CA ALA A 47 -11.48 29.46 -22.43
C ALA A 47 -12.52 29.92 -23.47
N THR A 48 -12.10 30.12 -24.73
CA THR A 48 -12.98 30.48 -25.84
C THR A 48 -13.65 29.28 -26.51
N LEU A 49 -13.19 28.05 -26.21
CA LEU A 49 -13.70 26.84 -26.81
C LEU A 49 -14.87 26.25 -26.01
N SER A 50 -15.83 25.69 -26.74
CA SER A 50 -16.95 24.91 -26.22
C SER A 50 -17.39 23.89 -27.25
N ILE A 51 -18.14 22.87 -26.83
CA ILE A 51 -18.75 21.89 -27.75
C ILE A 51 -19.64 22.62 -28.77
N LYS A 52 -20.38 23.65 -28.34
CA LYS A 52 -21.26 24.41 -29.24
C LYS A 52 -20.47 25.10 -30.35
N ALA A 53 -19.42 25.83 -30.00
CA ALA A 53 -18.55 26.48 -30.98
C ALA A 53 -17.85 25.45 -31.89
N TYR A 54 -17.47 24.30 -31.34
CA TYR A 54 -16.87 23.20 -32.09
C TYR A 54 -17.84 22.61 -33.15
N GLU A 55 -19.12 22.45 -32.81
CA GLU A 55 -20.11 21.95 -33.76
C GLU A 55 -20.36 22.90 -34.95
N GLU A 56 -20.12 24.20 -34.81
CA GLU A 56 -20.28 25.18 -35.89
C GLU A 56 -19.31 24.96 -37.05
N TYR A 57 -18.16 24.30 -36.81
CA TYR A 57 -17.23 23.95 -37.88
C TYR A 57 -17.83 22.91 -38.86
N PHE A 58 -18.86 22.17 -38.47
CA PHE A 58 -19.56 21.20 -39.31
C PHE A 58 -20.86 21.74 -39.92
N ASN A 59 -21.08 23.05 -39.86
CA ASN A 59 -22.26 23.68 -40.45
C ASN A 59 -22.25 23.51 -41.99
N LYS A 60 -23.38 23.03 -42.55
CA LYS A 60 -23.55 22.78 -43.99
C LYS A 60 -23.29 24.02 -44.85
N SER A 61 -23.54 25.23 -44.33
CA SER A 61 -23.36 26.47 -45.07
C SER A 61 -21.89 26.89 -45.22
N ASN A 62 -21.00 26.46 -44.32
CA ASN A 62 -19.57 26.77 -44.35
C ASN A 62 -18.76 25.71 -43.58
N PRO A 63 -18.54 24.51 -44.16
CA PRO A 63 -17.82 23.43 -43.50
C PRO A 63 -16.33 23.75 -43.39
N ARG A 64 -15.81 23.70 -42.16
CA ARG A 64 -14.44 24.03 -41.78
C ARG A 64 -13.79 22.85 -41.03
N GLU A 65 -13.80 21.68 -41.66
CA GLU A 65 -13.38 20.43 -41.03
C GLU A 65 -11.89 20.41 -40.64
N ASN A 66 -11.02 21.10 -41.39
CA ASN A 66 -9.60 21.20 -41.04
C ASN A 66 -9.38 22.00 -39.74
N ASP A 67 -10.17 23.05 -39.52
CA ASP A 67 -10.15 23.81 -38.28
C ASP A 67 -10.65 22.94 -37.12
N ALA A 68 -11.75 22.19 -37.32
CA ALA A 68 -12.26 21.24 -36.34
C ALA A 68 -11.22 20.18 -35.96
N ARG A 69 -10.49 19.61 -36.93
CA ARG A 69 -9.40 18.65 -36.67
C ARG A 69 -8.29 19.28 -35.84
N THR A 70 -7.94 20.54 -36.12
CA THR A 70 -6.90 21.26 -35.37
C THR A 70 -7.33 21.52 -33.93
N VAL A 71 -8.58 21.93 -33.72
CA VAL A 71 -9.15 22.13 -32.38
C VAL A 71 -9.18 20.81 -31.62
N LEU A 72 -9.71 19.74 -32.21
CA LEU A 72 -9.79 18.43 -31.55
C LEU A 72 -8.40 17.88 -31.20
N LYS A 73 -7.40 18.07 -32.08
CA LYS A 73 -6.01 17.70 -31.79
C LYS A 73 -5.44 18.47 -30.59
N ARG A 74 -5.74 19.77 -30.45
CA ARG A 74 -5.35 20.55 -29.27
C ARG A 74 -6.03 20.02 -28.00
N VAL A 75 -7.31 19.70 -28.08
CA VAL A 75 -8.09 19.14 -26.97
C VAL A 75 -7.56 17.78 -26.54
N ASN A 76 -7.30 16.87 -27.48
CA ASN A 76 -6.70 15.57 -27.20
C ASN A 76 -5.31 15.70 -26.58
N LYS A 77 -4.48 16.64 -27.04
CA LYS A 77 -3.18 16.91 -26.42
C LYS A 77 -3.31 17.35 -24.94
N THR A 78 -4.34 18.14 -24.61
CA THR A 78 -4.62 18.51 -23.21
C THR A 78 -5.03 17.28 -22.40
N LEU A 79 -5.96 16.48 -22.92
CA LEU A 79 -6.43 15.25 -22.25
C LEU A 79 -5.28 14.28 -22.01
N GLN A 80 -4.53 13.94 -23.06
CA GLN A 80 -3.39 13.04 -23.01
C GLN A 80 -2.36 13.50 -21.99
N LYS A 81 -1.95 14.78 -22.05
CA LYS A 81 -0.96 15.31 -21.11
C LYS A 81 -1.42 15.14 -19.66
N THR A 82 -2.67 15.54 -19.37
CA THR A 82 -3.19 15.46 -18.00
C THR A 82 -3.40 14.02 -17.54
N PHE A 83 -3.87 13.12 -18.40
CA PHE A 83 -4.13 11.73 -18.05
C PHE A 83 -2.84 10.92 -17.94
N THR A 84 -1.98 10.91 -18.97
CA THR A 84 -0.78 10.06 -19.02
C THR A 84 0.21 10.43 -17.91
N GLU A 85 0.47 11.72 -17.67
CA GLU A 85 1.38 12.15 -16.60
C GLU A 85 0.91 11.66 -15.22
N LYS A 86 -0.41 11.72 -14.97
CA LYS A 86 -1.01 11.31 -13.69
C LYS A 86 -1.18 9.79 -13.58
N TRP A 87 -1.50 9.11 -14.67
CA TRP A 87 -1.64 7.65 -14.69
C TRP A 87 -0.30 6.95 -14.49
N GLU A 88 0.77 7.43 -15.14
CA GLU A 88 2.12 6.89 -14.94
C GLU A 88 2.55 7.02 -13.48
N ASP A 89 2.31 8.19 -12.88
CA ASP A 89 2.63 8.42 -11.47
C ASP A 89 1.81 7.49 -10.56
N LEU A 90 0.50 7.37 -10.78
CA LEU A 90 -0.40 6.56 -9.96
C LEU A 90 -0.15 5.05 -10.09
N SER A 91 -0.12 4.52 -11.31
CA SER A 91 -0.04 3.07 -11.57
C SER A 91 1.38 2.54 -11.45
N GLY A 92 2.39 3.37 -11.71
CA GLY A 92 3.78 2.95 -11.84
C GLY A 92 4.06 2.14 -13.11
N VAL A 93 3.11 2.06 -14.04
CA VAL A 93 3.23 1.31 -15.30
C VAL A 93 2.90 2.23 -16.47
N LYS A 94 3.67 2.12 -17.56
CA LYS A 94 3.42 2.82 -18.83
C LYS A 94 2.59 1.95 -19.77
N ASP A 95 1.50 1.38 -19.30
CA ASP A 95 0.66 0.47 -20.12
C ASP A 95 -0.34 1.22 -20.99
N ILE A 96 -0.52 2.52 -20.78
CA ILE A 96 -1.40 3.39 -21.57
C ILE A 96 -0.58 4.57 -22.09
N ASP A 97 -0.51 4.72 -23.42
CA ASP A 97 0.27 5.76 -24.09
C ASP A 97 -0.57 7.02 -24.37
N ASP A 98 -1.83 6.82 -24.78
CA ASP A 98 -2.71 7.91 -25.19
C ASP A 98 -4.17 7.71 -24.75
N ALA A 99 -4.82 8.83 -24.42
CA ALA A 99 -6.25 8.92 -24.19
C ALA A 99 -6.80 10.09 -25.00
N GLU A 100 -7.70 9.80 -25.93
CA GLU A 100 -8.25 10.78 -26.86
C GLU A 100 -9.77 10.76 -26.92
N ILE A 101 -10.37 11.89 -27.31
CA ILE A 101 -11.77 11.97 -27.69
C ILE A 101 -11.90 12.04 -29.22
N ALA A 102 -12.79 11.22 -29.76
CA ALA A 102 -13.18 11.22 -31.16
C ALA A 102 -14.63 11.72 -31.30
N TYR A 103 -14.91 12.55 -32.31
CA TYR A 103 -16.24 13.11 -32.56
C TYR A 103 -16.86 12.56 -33.85
N ASP A 104 -18.11 12.10 -33.78
CA ASP A 104 -18.93 11.76 -34.95
C ASP A 104 -19.82 12.97 -35.30
N PRO A 105 -19.55 13.71 -36.40
CA PRO A 105 -20.32 14.90 -36.77
C PRO A 105 -21.72 14.61 -37.29
N VAL A 106 -21.98 13.38 -37.76
CA VAL A 106 -23.28 12.97 -38.31
C VAL A 106 -24.23 12.62 -37.16
N LYS A 107 -23.77 11.78 -36.24
CA LYS A 107 -24.54 11.28 -35.11
C LYS A 107 -24.45 12.18 -33.87
N LYS A 108 -23.51 13.13 -33.87
CA LYS A 108 -23.29 14.14 -32.82
C LYS A 108 -23.02 13.57 -31.43
N TYR A 109 -21.93 12.81 -31.33
CA TYR A 109 -21.43 12.31 -30.04
C TYR A 109 -19.91 12.27 -30.01
N PHE A 110 -19.36 12.25 -28.79
CA PHE A 110 -17.96 11.92 -28.54
C PHE A 110 -17.82 10.47 -28.05
N GLU A 111 -16.72 9.83 -28.42
CA GLU A 111 -16.25 8.54 -27.91
C GLU A 111 -14.85 8.72 -27.32
N ILE A 112 -14.59 8.13 -26.15
CA ILE A 112 -13.25 8.12 -25.56
C ILE A 112 -12.52 6.86 -26.02
N LYS A 113 -11.31 7.03 -26.53
CA LYS A 113 -10.43 5.97 -26.99
C LYS A 113 -9.13 5.98 -26.21
N ILE A 114 -8.59 4.80 -25.97
CA ILE A 114 -7.31 4.61 -25.28
C ILE A 114 -6.38 3.83 -26.21
N SER A 115 -5.14 4.29 -26.37
CA SER A 115 -4.13 3.59 -27.16
C SER A 115 -2.98 3.12 -26.28
N ASP A 116 -2.50 1.91 -26.56
CA ASP A 116 -1.30 1.33 -25.93
C ASP A 116 -0.03 1.74 -26.70
N ASN A 117 1.13 1.46 -26.10
CA ASN A 117 2.46 1.78 -26.66
C ASN A 117 2.74 1.14 -28.02
N ASP A 118 2.00 0.08 -28.38
CA ASP A 118 2.11 -0.60 -29.67
C ASP A 118 1.28 0.07 -30.78
N GLY A 119 0.54 1.14 -30.45
CA GLY A 119 -0.34 1.87 -31.35
C GLY A 119 -1.72 1.25 -31.51
N THR A 120 -2.06 0.20 -30.76
CA THR A 120 -3.41 -0.40 -30.81
C THR A 120 -4.38 0.48 -30.03
N THR A 121 -5.46 0.90 -30.69
CA THR A 121 -6.52 1.72 -30.08
C THR A 121 -7.71 0.88 -29.68
N PHE A 122 -8.12 1.02 -28.42
CA PHE A 122 -9.23 0.32 -27.79
C PHE A 122 -10.34 1.29 -27.37
N SER A 123 -11.54 0.74 -27.20
CA SER A 123 -12.57 1.42 -26.41
C SER A 123 -12.11 1.53 -24.97
N VAL A 124 -12.50 2.62 -24.29
CA VAL A 124 -12.23 2.79 -22.86
C VAL A 124 -12.68 1.59 -22.02
N HIS A 125 -13.78 0.93 -22.41
CA HIS A 125 -14.34 -0.21 -21.69
C HIS A 125 -13.53 -1.51 -21.80
N GLU A 126 -12.57 -1.57 -22.72
CA GLU A 126 -11.69 -2.73 -22.91
C GLU A 126 -10.46 -2.66 -21.99
N ARG A 127 -10.27 -1.55 -21.26
CA ARG A 127 -9.19 -1.38 -20.29
C ARG A 127 -9.56 -1.90 -18.89
N SER A 128 -8.55 -2.01 -18.04
CA SER A 128 -8.73 -2.42 -16.64
C SER A 128 -9.72 -1.49 -15.92
N LYS A 129 -10.52 -2.05 -15.01
CA LYS A 129 -11.50 -1.27 -14.22
C LYS A 129 -10.84 -0.09 -13.50
N GLY A 130 -9.62 -0.28 -12.99
CA GLY A 130 -8.83 0.76 -12.35
C GLY A 130 -8.49 1.93 -13.28
N ALA A 131 -8.03 1.65 -14.51
CA ALA A 131 -7.72 2.69 -15.49
C ALA A 131 -8.96 3.47 -15.91
N VAL A 132 -10.06 2.76 -16.19
CA VAL A 132 -11.34 3.37 -16.55
C VAL A 132 -11.87 4.26 -15.43
N TRP A 133 -11.79 3.77 -14.19
CA TRP A 133 -12.19 4.53 -13.01
C TRP A 133 -11.35 5.79 -12.85
N TYR A 134 -10.01 5.68 -12.93
CA TYR A 134 -9.13 6.82 -12.73
C TYR A 134 -9.31 7.88 -13.82
N LEU A 135 -9.48 7.44 -15.08
CA LEU A 135 -9.83 8.35 -16.17
C LEU A 135 -11.17 9.06 -15.89
N ALA A 136 -12.19 8.35 -15.42
CA ALA A 136 -13.47 8.95 -15.06
C ALA A 136 -13.33 9.96 -13.91
N PHE A 137 -12.54 9.63 -12.88
CA PHE A 137 -12.21 10.50 -11.77
C PHE A 137 -11.53 11.78 -12.26
N LEU A 138 -10.48 11.68 -13.07
CA LEU A 138 -9.75 12.83 -13.61
C LEU A 138 -10.65 13.69 -14.49
N MET A 139 -11.41 13.08 -15.39
CA MET A 139 -12.32 13.79 -16.28
C MET A 139 -13.30 14.67 -15.48
N LYS A 140 -13.80 14.14 -14.37
CA LYS A 140 -14.78 14.82 -13.52
C LYS A 140 -14.19 15.83 -12.55
N THR A 141 -12.96 15.62 -12.08
CA THR A 141 -12.33 16.46 -11.04
C THR A 141 -11.40 17.52 -11.60
N GLU A 142 -10.77 17.31 -12.75
CA GLU A 142 -9.87 18.29 -13.38
C GLU A 142 -10.63 19.19 -14.35
N PHE A 143 -11.35 18.60 -15.31
CA PHE A 143 -11.93 19.39 -16.41
C PHE A 143 -13.24 20.08 -16.05
N ARG A 144 -13.96 19.57 -15.04
CA ARG A 144 -15.18 20.22 -14.54
C ARG A 144 -14.87 21.38 -13.58
N ARG A 145 -13.69 21.38 -12.95
CA ARG A 145 -13.35 22.26 -11.81
C ARG A 145 -13.35 23.75 -12.16
N LYS A 146 -12.66 24.13 -13.25
CA LYS A 146 -12.49 25.56 -13.60
C LYS A 146 -13.80 26.24 -13.99
N LYS A 147 -14.62 25.57 -14.79
CA LYS A 147 -15.91 26.12 -15.25
C LYS A 147 -16.92 26.32 -14.10
N LEU A 148 -16.92 25.42 -13.12
CA LEU A 148 -17.82 25.53 -11.94
C LEU A 148 -17.42 26.65 -10.98
N ARG A 149 -16.13 26.97 -10.90
CA ARG A 149 -15.59 28.01 -10.01
C ARG A 149 -16.05 29.41 -10.37
N GLU A 150 -16.22 29.71 -11.66
CA GLU A 150 -16.64 31.04 -12.12
C GLU A 150 -18.07 31.41 -11.69
N GLY A 151 -18.90 30.42 -11.31
CA GLY A 151 -20.30 30.64 -10.95
C GLY A 151 -20.73 30.31 -9.52
N SER A 152 -20.02 29.44 -8.78
CA SER A 152 -20.59 28.80 -7.57
C SER A 152 -19.67 28.65 -6.34
N GLY A 153 -18.44 29.18 -6.37
CA GLY A 153 -17.50 29.07 -5.26
C GLY A 153 -16.77 27.71 -5.21
N LYS A 154 -16.26 27.31 -4.03
CA LYS A 154 -15.51 26.05 -3.87
C LYS A 154 -16.49 24.84 -3.93
N PRO A 155 -16.34 23.91 -4.88
CA PRO A 155 -17.20 22.75 -4.97
C PRO A 155 -16.91 21.72 -3.86
N VAL A 156 -17.92 20.93 -3.51
CA VAL A 156 -17.83 19.81 -2.57
C VAL A 156 -17.96 18.49 -3.36
N TYR A 157 -16.95 17.64 -3.28
CA TYR A 157 -16.91 16.29 -3.83
C TYR A 157 -17.27 15.29 -2.72
N LEU A 158 -18.26 14.45 -2.98
CA LEU A 158 -18.67 13.32 -2.16
C LEU A 158 -18.39 12.06 -2.96
N ILE A 159 -17.49 11.18 -2.49
CA ILE A 159 -17.11 9.98 -3.23
C ILE A 159 -17.31 8.74 -2.37
N ASP A 160 -18.09 7.77 -2.86
CA ASP A 160 -18.27 6.49 -2.19
C ASP A 160 -17.23 5.47 -2.66
N GLU A 161 -16.48 4.89 -1.73
CA GLU A 161 -15.42 3.88 -1.96
C GLU A 161 -14.52 4.18 -3.17
N PRO A 162 -13.84 5.35 -3.23
CA PRO A 162 -12.97 5.66 -4.35
C PRO A 162 -11.84 4.63 -4.48
N ALA A 163 -11.35 4.45 -5.71
CA ALA A 163 -10.16 3.65 -5.99
C ALA A 163 -10.26 2.18 -5.56
N SER A 164 -11.46 1.65 -5.30
CA SER A 164 -11.70 0.26 -4.89
C SER A 164 -11.11 -0.76 -5.87
N ASN A 165 -11.08 -0.40 -7.16
CA ASN A 165 -10.54 -1.21 -8.26
C ASN A 165 -9.03 -1.00 -8.52
N LEU A 166 -8.35 -0.14 -7.75
CA LEU A 166 -6.92 0.10 -7.88
C LEU A 166 -6.12 -0.79 -6.92
N HIS A 167 -4.88 -1.12 -7.30
CA HIS A 167 -3.94 -1.83 -6.43
C HIS A 167 -3.60 -0.99 -5.18
N SER A 168 -3.21 -1.64 -4.08
CA SER A 168 -2.93 -0.99 -2.79
C SER A 168 -1.93 0.17 -2.89
N THR A 169 -0.87 0.00 -3.66
CA THR A 169 0.14 1.03 -3.93
C THR A 169 -0.44 2.23 -4.68
N ALA A 170 -1.30 2.00 -5.67
CA ALA A 170 -2.00 3.07 -6.40
C ALA A 170 -3.04 3.77 -5.50
N GLN A 171 -3.73 3.05 -4.63
CA GLN A 171 -4.62 3.64 -3.62
C GLN A 171 -3.86 4.57 -2.66
N GLN A 172 -2.66 4.20 -2.21
CA GLN A 172 -1.83 5.09 -1.38
C GLN A 172 -1.42 6.36 -2.13
N LYS A 173 -1.09 6.25 -3.42
CA LYS A 173 -0.77 7.41 -4.27
C LYS A 173 -1.98 8.31 -4.53
N MET A 174 -3.17 7.71 -4.66
CA MET A 174 -4.45 8.44 -4.80
C MET A 174 -4.68 9.45 -3.68
N VAL A 175 -4.20 9.16 -2.46
CA VAL A 175 -4.28 10.08 -1.32
C VAL A 175 -3.58 11.42 -1.62
N GLN A 176 -2.50 11.41 -2.40
CA GLN A 176 -1.81 12.65 -2.82
C GLN A 176 -2.64 13.45 -3.82
N ASP A 177 -3.29 12.77 -4.78
CA ASP A 177 -4.23 13.41 -5.68
C ASP A 177 -5.41 14.05 -4.93
N PHE A 178 -5.90 13.40 -3.86
CA PHE A 178 -6.91 13.99 -2.98
C PHE A 178 -6.42 15.23 -2.26
N PHE A 179 -5.17 15.26 -1.79
CA PHE A 179 -4.59 16.47 -1.19
C PHE A 179 -4.52 17.62 -2.20
N ALA A 180 -4.12 17.35 -3.44
CA ALA A 180 -4.12 18.36 -4.50
C ALA A 180 -5.55 18.83 -4.87
N LEU A 181 -6.53 17.92 -4.83
CA LEU A 181 -7.93 18.24 -5.09
C LEU A 181 -8.50 19.19 -4.02
N VAL A 182 -8.16 19.00 -2.74
CA VAL A 182 -8.73 19.82 -1.64
C VAL A 182 -8.11 21.22 -1.47
N GLU A 183 -7.08 21.58 -2.24
CA GLU A 183 -6.53 22.95 -2.21
C GLU A 183 -7.61 24.00 -2.55
N ASP A 184 -8.44 23.69 -3.55
CA ASP A 184 -9.50 24.58 -4.03
C ASP A 184 -10.91 23.95 -4.03
N THR A 185 -11.06 22.77 -3.42
CA THR A 185 -12.35 22.06 -3.28
C THR A 185 -12.51 21.49 -1.86
N THR A 186 -13.68 20.95 -1.53
CA THR A 186 -13.87 20.12 -0.33
C THR A 186 -14.11 18.69 -0.76
N LEU A 187 -13.39 17.72 -0.19
CA LEU A 187 -13.59 16.30 -0.47
C LEU A 187 -14.05 15.58 0.79
N VAL A 188 -15.13 14.80 0.68
CA VAL A 188 -15.58 13.84 1.68
C VAL A 188 -15.70 12.49 0.98
N TYR A 189 -15.08 11.45 1.53
CA TYR A 189 -15.22 10.11 0.99
C TYR A 189 -15.36 9.07 2.11
N THR A 190 -15.99 7.96 1.76
CA THR A 190 -16.10 6.74 2.56
C THR A 190 -15.09 5.72 2.06
N THR A 191 -14.51 4.92 2.94
CA THR A 191 -13.63 3.84 2.51
C THR A 191 -13.57 2.69 3.51
N HIS A 192 -13.49 1.46 2.99
CA HIS A 192 -13.08 0.26 3.69
C HIS A 192 -11.58 -0.04 3.50
N SER A 193 -10.87 0.73 2.67
CA SER A 193 -9.44 0.52 2.43
C SER A 193 -8.55 1.27 3.42
N ARG A 194 -7.67 0.54 4.11
CA ARG A 194 -6.58 1.14 4.91
C ARG A 194 -5.64 2.02 4.10
N TYR A 195 -5.51 1.76 2.80
CA TYR A 195 -4.54 2.44 1.95
C TYR A 195 -4.98 3.86 1.60
N LEU A 196 -6.28 4.15 1.71
CA LEU A 196 -6.83 5.48 1.50
C LEU A 196 -6.87 6.32 2.78
N VAL A 197 -6.65 5.71 3.96
CA VAL A 197 -6.57 6.45 5.23
C VAL A 197 -5.17 7.06 5.37
N SER A 198 -5.08 8.38 5.19
CA SER A 198 -3.83 9.13 5.36
C SER A 198 -3.43 9.26 6.84
N PRO A 199 -2.25 8.78 7.26
CA PRO A 199 -1.75 9.02 8.62
C PRO A 199 -1.60 10.51 8.93
N ALA A 200 -1.22 11.31 7.93
CA ALA A 200 -1.04 12.75 8.06
C ALA A 200 -2.36 13.51 8.34
N ASN A 201 -3.50 12.93 7.95
CA ASN A 201 -4.83 13.55 8.10
C ASN A 201 -5.78 12.73 8.97
N VAL A 202 -5.28 11.77 9.75
CA VAL A 202 -6.10 10.86 10.58
C VAL A 202 -7.00 11.61 11.58
N LYS A 203 -6.61 12.83 11.98
CA LYS A 203 -7.41 13.73 12.85
C LYS A 203 -8.76 14.15 12.25
N ASN A 204 -8.90 14.06 10.92
CA ASN A 204 -10.10 14.41 10.17
C ASN A 204 -10.85 13.15 9.69
N THR A 205 -10.46 11.97 10.18
CA THR A 205 -11.15 10.71 9.92
C THR A 205 -12.29 10.51 10.92
N TYR A 206 -13.38 9.92 10.45
CA TYR A 206 -14.53 9.51 11.25
C TYR A 206 -14.71 8.00 11.12
N VAL A 207 -14.97 7.34 12.24
CA VAL A 207 -15.34 5.93 12.29
C VAL A 207 -16.86 5.85 12.27
N VAL A 208 -17.39 5.21 11.23
CA VAL A 208 -18.81 4.93 11.09
C VAL A 208 -19.06 3.49 11.52
N SER A 209 -19.96 3.28 12.48
CA SER A 209 -20.32 1.94 12.94
C SER A 209 -21.84 1.80 13.03
N ARG A 210 -22.33 0.57 12.85
CA ARG A 210 -23.75 0.24 12.95
C ARG A 210 -23.93 -0.81 14.04
N ASP A 211 -24.65 -0.45 15.10
CA ASP A 211 -25.05 -1.37 16.17
C ASP A 211 -26.58 -1.35 16.33
N LYS A 212 -27.21 -2.52 16.30
CA LYS A 212 -28.67 -2.71 16.50
C LYS A 212 -29.54 -1.72 15.71
N GLY A 213 -29.15 -1.39 14.48
CA GLY A 213 -29.88 -0.48 13.60
C GLY A 213 -29.59 1.01 13.80
N THR A 214 -28.78 1.38 14.80
CA THR A 214 -28.31 2.76 15.00
C THR A 214 -26.96 2.95 14.32
N VAL A 215 -26.86 3.96 13.46
CA VAL A 215 -25.58 4.37 12.85
C VAL A 215 -24.97 5.45 13.72
N THR A 216 -23.71 5.25 14.12
CA THR A 216 -22.93 6.23 14.86
C THR A 216 -21.73 6.66 14.03
N CYS A 217 -21.41 7.95 14.10
CA CYS A 217 -20.26 8.54 13.43
C CYS A 217 -19.41 9.24 14.49
N THR A 218 -18.22 8.70 14.75
CA THR A 218 -17.35 9.16 15.83
C THR A 218 -16.04 9.65 15.25
N ARG A 219 -15.58 10.85 15.64
CA ARG A 219 -14.28 11.35 15.20
C ARG A 219 -13.17 10.45 15.72
N TRP A 220 -12.16 10.17 14.90
CA TRP A 220 -11.04 9.28 15.24
C TRP A 220 -10.44 9.55 16.62
N GLY A 221 -10.18 10.83 16.93
CA GLY A 221 -9.59 11.25 18.21
C GLY A 221 -10.45 10.92 19.43
N ASP A 222 -11.78 10.85 19.30
CA ASP A 222 -12.68 10.43 20.36
C ASP A 222 -12.83 8.91 20.42
N TYR A 223 -12.79 8.26 19.26
CA TYR A 223 -12.87 6.80 19.14
C TYR A 223 -11.71 6.06 19.83
N ILE A 224 -10.51 6.66 19.82
CA ILE A 224 -9.32 6.07 20.45
C ILE A 224 -9.21 6.36 21.96
N LYS A 225 -10.01 7.31 22.51
CA LYS A 225 -9.96 7.62 23.94
C LYS A 225 -10.42 6.41 24.75
N GLY A 226 -9.60 5.98 25.71
CA GLY A 226 -9.91 4.85 26.60
C GLY A 226 -9.58 3.46 26.04
N LYS A 227 -9.17 3.33 24.77
CA LYS A 227 -8.56 2.11 24.25
C LYS A 227 -7.09 2.06 24.71
N SER A 228 -6.62 0.94 25.24
CA SER A 228 -5.24 0.84 25.76
C SER A 228 -4.26 1.04 24.61
N ALA A 229 -3.50 2.14 24.63
CA ALA A 229 -2.43 2.43 23.69
C ALA A 229 -1.21 1.52 23.95
N LYS A 230 -1.37 0.21 23.75
CA LYS A 230 -0.23 -0.73 23.77
C LYS A 230 0.11 -1.16 22.34
N ALA A 231 1.41 -1.07 22.07
CA ALA A 231 2.19 -1.52 20.90
C ALA A 231 1.84 -1.00 19.49
N SER A 232 0.63 -0.54 19.16
CA SER A 232 0.38 0.05 17.84
C SER A 232 -0.73 1.09 17.86
N TYR A 233 -0.36 2.36 17.59
CA TYR A 233 -1.30 3.45 17.32
C TYR A 233 -2.29 3.11 16.18
N TYR A 234 -1.89 2.17 15.30
CA TYR A 234 -2.68 1.71 14.17
C TYR A 234 -3.57 0.50 14.48
N GLN A 235 -3.40 -0.19 15.62
CA GLN A 235 -4.24 -1.35 15.95
C GLN A 235 -5.73 -1.00 15.96
N PRO A 236 -6.18 0.12 16.58
CA PRO A 236 -7.60 0.49 16.52
C PRO A 236 -8.09 0.76 15.09
N LEU A 237 -7.20 1.11 14.16
CA LEU A 237 -7.55 1.40 12.76
C LEU A 237 -7.69 0.09 11.99
N LEU A 238 -6.77 -0.85 12.21
CA LEU A 238 -6.84 -2.21 11.70
C LEU A 238 -8.13 -2.89 12.20
N ASP A 239 -8.45 -2.74 13.49
CA ASP A 239 -9.68 -3.29 14.08
C ASP A 239 -10.95 -2.67 13.47
N CYS A 240 -10.97 -1.36 13.19
CA CYS A 240 -12.14 -0.72 12.53
C CYS A 240 -12.38 -1.21 11.12
N LEU A 241 -11.30 -1.55 10.43
CA LEU A 241 -11.32 -1.97 9.04
C LEU A 241 -11.36 -3.51 8.92
N ASP A 242 -11.51 -4.23 10.04
CA ASP A 242 -11.46 -5.69 10.13
C ASP A 242 -10.22 -6.31 9.45
N ILE A 243 -9.08 -5.62 9.52
CA ILE A 243 -7.85 -6.02 8.84
C ILE A 243 -7.07 -7.00 9.71
N VAL A 244 -6.98 -8.23 9.24
CA VAL A 244 -6.12 -9.27 9.82
C VAL A 244 -4.69 -9.07 9.30
N PRO A 245 -3.67 -8.87 10.16
CA PRO A 245 -2.30 -8.54 9.75
C PRO A 245 -1.56 -9.56 8.86
N ASN A 246 -2.07 -10.78 8.71
CA ASN A 246 -1.42 -11.84 7.95
C ASN A 246 -1.71 -11.71 6.45
N ASN A 247 -0.88 -10.93 5.75
CA ASN A 247 -0.61 -11.21 4.34
C ASN A 247 0.25 -12.48 4.28
N LEU A 248 -0.12 -13.46 3.47
CA LEU A 248 0.50 -14.81 3.41
C LEU A 248 1.94 -14.82 2.83
N ASP A 249 2.65 -13.70 2.82
CA ASP A 249 4.05 -13.58 2.36
C ASP A 249 5.07 -14.06 3.40
N ILE A 250 4.65 -14.21 4.67
CA ILE A 250 5.47 -14.84 5.70
C ILE A 250 5.44 -16.35 5.42
N PRO A 251 6.58 -17.05 5.30
CA PRO A 251 6.62 -18.50 5.07
C PRO A 251 6.20 -19.25 6.35
N TRP A 252 4.97 -19.06 6.80
CA TRP A 252 4.43 -19.55 8.07
C TRP A 252 4.36 -21.08 8.12
N GLU A 253 4.36 -21.73 6.95
CA GLU A 253 4.41 -23.19 6.81
C GLU A 253 5.71 -23.77 7.36
N ARG A 254 6.76 -22.94 7.52
CA ARG A 254 8.08 -23.34 8.03
C ARG A 254 8.55 -22.38 9.10
N ALA A 255 8.84 -22.87 10.30
CA ALA A 255 9.08 -21.98 11.43
C ALA A 255 10.26 -22.37 12.32
N VAL A 256 10.89 -21.37 12.91
CA VAL A 256 11.85 -21.52 14.00
C VAL A 256 11.32 -20.78 15.21
N ILE A 257 11.08 -21.49 16.31
CA ILE A 257 10.66 -20.90 17.59
C ILE A 257 11.91 -20.74 18.43
N THR A 258 12.34 -19.50 18.69
CA THR A 258 13.51 -19.25 19.54
C THR A 258 13.11 -19.07 20.99
N GLU A 259 14.07 -19.23 21.89
CA GLU A 259 13.90 -19.02 23.33
C GLU A 259 13.46 -17.58 23.67
N GLY A 260 14.13 -16.59 23.11
CA GLY A 260 13.87 -15.18 23.39
C GLY A 260 13.89 -14.26 22.17
N PRO A 261 13.57 -12.95 22.38
CA PRO A 261 13.61 -11.95 21.33
C PRO A 261 15.02 -11.61 20.83
N SER A 262 16.04 -11.78 21.67
CA SER A 262 17.46 -11.65 21.29
C SER A 262 17.83 -12.64 20.21
N ASP A 263 17.44 -13.88 20.37
CA ASP A 263 17.92 -14.96 19.52
C ASP A 263 17.21 -14.92 18.17
N ALA A 264 15.92 -14.60 18.17
CA ALA A 264 15.16 -14.36 16.95
C ALA A 264 15.81 -13.29 16.08
N ILE A 265 16.18 -12.14 16.68
CA ILE A 265 16.77 -11.06 15.90
C ILE A 265 18.21 -11.34 15.49
N THR A 266 18.97 -12.06 16.33
CA THR A 266 20.30 -12.53 15.97
C THR A 266 20.24 -13.46 14.76
N LEU A 267 19.29 -14.39 14.70
CA LEU A 267 19.09 -15.23 13.51
C LEU A 267 18.75 -14.42 12.26
N GLU A 268 17.79 -13.48 12.36
CA GLU A 268 17.41 -12.62 11.22
C GLU A 268 18.61 -11.79 10.70
N VAL A 269 19.39 -11.20 11.61
CA VAL A 269 20.61 -10.46 11.25
C VAL A 269 21.64 -11.38 10.62
N MET A 270 21.87 -12.58 11.16
CA MET A 270 22.86 -13.51 10.64
C MET A 270 22.48 -14.10 9.28
N ILE A 271 21.19 -14.29 8.99
CA ILE A 271 20.71 -14.64 7.64
C ILE A 271 21.11 -13.56 6.64
N GLN A 272 20.92 -12.29 6.99
CA GLN A 272 21.27 -11.14 6.14
C GLN A 272 22.79 -10.98 5.99
N VAL A 273 23.55 -11.06 7.09
CA VAL A 273 25.02 -10.96 7.12
C VAL A 273 25.68 -12.07 6.30
N LEU A 274 25.10 -13.27 6.31
CA LEU A 274 25.59 -14.43 5.55
C LEU A 274 25.00 -14.51 4.13
N GLU A 275 24.19 -13.54 3.72
CA GLU A 275 23.53 -13.47 2.40
C GLU A 275 22.69 -14.72 2.09
N LEU A 276 22.04 -15.27 3.10
CA LEU A 276 21.17 -16.44 2.98
C LEU A 276 19.74 -16.01 2.66
N LYS A 277 19.02 -16.83 1.90
CA LYS A 277 17.62 -16.57 1.59
C LYS A 277 16.74 -16.92 2.80
N ARG A 278 15.92 -15.97 3.25
CA ARG A 278 14.88 -16.22 4.24
C ARG A 278 13.89 -17.27 3.74
N SER A 279 13.75 -18.35 4.49
CA SER A 279 12.90 -19.51 4.13
C SER A 279 11.94 -19.93 5.23
N HIS A 280 12.12 -19.42 6.45
CA HIS A 280 11.35 -19.77 7.64
C HIS A 280 10.87 -18.51 8.36
N ALA A 281 9.69 -18.58 8.98
CA ALA A 281 9.24 -17.61 9.95
C ALA A 281 9.99 -17.81 11.28
N ILE A 282 10.60 -16.76 11.83
CA ILE A 282 11.29 -16.83 13.11
C ILE A 282 10.37 -16.22 14.18
N TYR A 283 9.90 -17.04 15.13
CA TYR A 283 9.04 -16.63 16.23
C TYR A 283 9.86 -16.36 17.50
N PRO A 284 9.84 -15.13 18.04
CA PRO A 284 10.51 -14.82 19.30
C PRO A 284 9.72 -15.39 20.48
N GLY A 285 10.36 -16.26 21.24
CA GLY A 285 9.88 -16.66 22.56
C GLY A 285 10.05 -15.57 23.62
N THR A 286 9.81 -15.95 24.87
CA THR A 286 10.05 -15.07 26.04
C THR A 286 11.04 -15.65 27.04
N SER A 287 11.15 -16.98 27.10
CA SER A 287 12.11 -17.77 27.89
C SER A 287 11.98 -19.24 27.50
N ALA A 288 13.00 -20.07 27.80
CA ALA A 288 12.96 -21.51 27.59
C ALA A 288 11.71 -22.18 28.17
N SER A 289 11.14 -21.67 29.27
CA SER A 289 9.99 -22.27 29.95
C SER A 289 8.61 -21.84 29.43
N ALA A 290 8.55 -20.84 28.55
CA ALA A 290 7.31 -20.18 28.13
C ALA A 290 7.01 -20.32 26.61
N LEU A 291 7.43 -21.41 25.98
CA LEU A 291 7.25 -21.64 24.52
C LEU A 291 6.00 -22.47 24.18
N SER A 292 5.32 -23.05 25.18
CA SER A 292 4.15 -23.93 24.99
C SER A 292 3.06 -23.38 24.08
N GLY A 293 2.78 -22.07 24.17
CA GLY A 293 1.78 -21.41 23.32
C GLY A 293 2.19 -21.36 21.85
N LEU A 294 3.45 -21.03 21.56
CA LEU A 294 3.99 -20.99 20.20
C LEU A 294 4.08 -22.39 19.59
N ILE A 295 4.46 -23.39 20.39
CA ILE A 295 4.48 -24.80 19.96
C ILE A 295 3.06 -25.25 19.62
N SER A 296 2.10 -25.01 20.52
CA SER A 296 0.68 -25.37 20.29
C SER A 296 0.09 -24.69 19.06
N LEU A 297 0.45 -23.42 18.82
CA LEU A 297 0.03 -22.67 17.65
C LEU A 297 0.55 -23.30 16.35
N ASN A 298 1.86 -23.60 16.29
CA ASN A 298 2.48 -24.18 15.09
C ASN A 298 2.00 -25.61 14.82
N ILE A 299 1.73 -26.40 15.87
CA ILE A 299 1.04 -27.70 15.74
C ILE A 299 -0.37 -27.49 15.15
N GLY A 300 -1.13 -26.53 15.67
CA GLY A 300 -2.48 -26.22 15.19
C GLY A 300 -2.51 -25.75 13.73
N TRP A 301 -1.47 -25.02 13.30
CA TRP A 301 -1.28 -24.59 11.92
C TRP A 301 -0.72 -25.67 11.00
N ARG A 302 -0.29 -26.82 11.55
CA ARG A 302 0.43 -27.86 10.81
C ARG A 302 1.69 -27.32 10.11
N ALA A 303 2.33 -26.34 10.74
CA ALA A 303 3.63 -25.84 10.28
C ALA A 303 4.70 -26.89 10.53
N VAL A 304 5.71 -26.95 9.65
CA VAL A 304 6.97 -27.64 9.92
C VAL A 304 7.79 -26.70 10.78
N PHE A 305 8.11 -27.07 12.01
CA PHE A 305 8.83 -26.15 12.90
C PHE A 305 9.96 -26.82 13.70
N CYS A 306 10.90 -26.00 14.14
CA CYS A 306 11.97 -26.37 15.04
C CYS A 306 11.98 -25.40 16.24
N VAL A 307 12.11 -25.92 17.45
CA VAL A 307 12.33 -25.13 18.66
C VAL A 307 13.84 -25.03 18.90
N LEU A 308 14.38 -23.83 18.84
CA LEU A 308 15.77 -23.53 19.16
C LEU A 308 15.88 -23.04 20.60
N LEU A 309 16.64 -23.76 21.42
CA LEU A 309 16.89 -23.45 22.82
C LEU A 309 18.38 -23.24 23.07
N ASP A 310 18.69 -22.50 24.13
CA ASP A 310 20.04 -22.45 24.66
C ASP A 310 20.49 -23.84 25.14
N SER A 311 21.81 -24.06 25.16
CA SER A 311 22.42 -25.34 25.55
C SER A 311 22.70 -25.45 27.05
N ASP A 312 22.11 -24.55 27.83
CA ASP A 312 22.22 -24.49 29.29
C ASP A 312 21.28 -25.52 29.98
N GLU A 313 21.32 -25.56 31.31
CA GLU A 313 20.49 -26.50 32.07
C GLU A 313 18.99 -26.22 31.89
N GLU A 314 18.60 -24.95 31.73
CA GLU A 314 17.19 -24.56 31.57
C GLU A 314 16.65 -24.98 30.20
N GLY A 315 17.39 -24.72 29.12
CA GLY A 315 17.08 -25.13 27.76
C GLY A 315 16.98 -26.64 27.63
N LEU A 316 17.96 -27.40 28.13
CA LEU A 316 17.94 -28.87 28.10
C LEU A 316 16.75 -29.47 28.86
N LYS A 317 16.39 -28.88 30.01
CA LYS A 317 15.25 -29.31 30.82
C LYS A 317 13.94 -29.04 30.08
N ASN A 318 13.76 -27.86 29.52
CA ASN A 318 12.53 -27.48 28.82
C ASN A 318 12.40 -28.20 27.46
N GLY A 319 13.49 -28.46 26.75
CA GLY A 319 13.47 -29.27 25.53
C GLY A 319 12.92 -30.69 25.78
N LYS A 320 13.39 -31.36 26.84
CA LYS A 320 12.83 -32.67 27.27
C LYS A 320 11.36 -32.58 27.65
N LYS A 321 10.97 -31.48 28.32
CA LYS A 321 9.57 -31.21 28.67
C LYS A 321 8.71 -31.06 27.41
N TYR A 322 9.13 -30.29 26.42
CA TYR A 322 8.37 -30.08 25.19
C TYR A 322 8.22 -31.35 24.34
N VAL A 323 9.27 -32.16 24.24
CA VAL A 323 9.20 -33.50 23.64
C VAL A 323 8.12 -34.35 24.30
N LYS A 324 8.07 -34.36 25.63
CA LYS A 324 7.10 -35.13 26.40
C LYS A 324 5.68 -34.58 26.30
N ASP A 325 5.51 -33.28 26.52
CA ASP A 325 4.20 -32.64 26.67
C ASP A 325 3.47 -32.49 25.33
N PHE A 326 4.21 -32.29 24.24
CA PHE A 326 3.65 -32.08 22.89
C PHE A 326 3.87 -33.27 21.93
N GLY A 327 4.59 -34.30 22.36
CA GLY A 327 4.89 -35.47 21.53
C GLY A 327 5.84 -35.18 20.37
N LEU A 328 6.72 -34.19 20.53
CA LEU A 328 7.69 -33.81 19.51
C LEU A 328 8.78 -34.88 19.36
N SER A 329 9.28 -35.03 18.15
CA SER A 329 10.48 -35.80 17.85
C SER A 329 11.75 -35.04 18.30
N ALA A 330 12.84 -35.77 18.49
CA ALA A 330 14.13 -35.18 18.82
C ALA A 330 14.69 -34.27 17.70
N GLN A 331 14.14 -34.34 16.48
CA GLN A 331 14.56 -33.49 15.36
C GLN A 331 13.87 -32.12 15.36
N GLU A 332 12.75 -31.99 16.07
CA GLU A 332 12.00 -30.73 16.21
C GLU A 332 12.55 -29.85 17.35
N ILE A 333 13.54 -30.34 18.10
CA ILE A 333 14.28 -29.55 19.09
C ILE A 333 15.74 -29.43 18.65
N ALA A 334 16.22 -28.20 18.52
CA ALA A 334 17.61 -27.88 18.30
C ALA A 334 18.16 -27.11 19.50
N TYR A 335 19.47 -27.25 19.70
CA TYR A 335 20.20 -26.49 20.70
C TYR A 335 21.33 -25.71 20.03
N ILE A 336 21.70 -24.59 20.63
CA ILE A 336 22.83 -23.79 20.17
C ILE A 336 24.10 -24.64 20.17
N PRO A 337 24.97 -24.57 19.13
CA PRO A 337 26.15 -25.42 18.98
C PRO A 337 27.32 -24.98 19.89
N LEU A 338 27.03 -24.79 21.18
CA LEU A 338 27.96 -24.41 22.22
C LEU A 338 27.49 -25.01 23.55
N GLU A 339 28.24 -25.95 24.11
CA GLU A 339 27.86 -26.65 25.35
C GLU A 339 27.73 -25.66 26.53
N GLY A 340 26.55 -25.63 27.16
CA GLY A 340 26.25 -24.72 28.26
C GLY A 340 26.15 -23.24 27.89
N GLY A 341 26.17 -22.91 26.59
CA GLY A 341 26.18 -21.53 26.10
C GLY A 341 24.82 -21.01 25.66
N GLU A 342 24.71 -19.68 25.62
CA GLU A 342 23.57 -18.92 25.11
C GLU A 342 23.86 -18.35 23.71
N MET A 343 22.85 -17.77 23.05
CA MET A 343 22.98 -17.22 21.69
C MET A 343 24.06 -16.14 21.57
N GLU A 344 24.16 -15.23 22.53
CA GLU A 344 25.22 -14.23 22.52
C GLU A 344 26.62 -14.84 22.58
N ASP A 345 26.80 -16.01 23.21
CA ASP A 345 28.12 -16.62 23.41
C ASP A 345 28.69 -17.27 22.15
N LEU A 346 27.91 -17.35 21.08
CA LEU A 346 28.41 -17.70 19.75
C LEU A 346 29.40 -16.65 19.20
N PHE A 347 29.36 -15.41 19.71
CA PHE A 347 30.26 -14.33 19.36
C PHE A 347 31.36 -14.15 20.40
N SER A 348 32.60 -13.88 19.95
CA SER A 348 33.68 -13.48 20.84
C SER A 348 33.43 -12.08 21.45
N LYS A 349 34.14 -11.73 22.53
CA LYS A 349 34.04 -10.38 23.11
C LYS A 349 34.47 -9.29 22.13
N GLU A 350 35.51 -9.57 21.35
CA GLU A 350 36.04 -8.69 20.32
C GLU A 350 35.03 -8.50 19.19
N GLU A 351 34.37 -9.58 18.76
CA GLU A 351 33.28 -9.53 17.77
C GLU A 351 32.10 -8.71 18.30
N LYS A 352 31.64 -8.96 19.53
CA LYS A 352 30.56 -8.18 20.16
C LYS A 352 30.91 -6.69 20.19
N SER A 353 32.14 -6.34 20.55
CA SER A 353 32.61 -4.95 20.60
C SER A 353 32.68 -4.31 19.20
N ALA A 354 33.20 -5.05 18.20
CA ALA A 354 33.25 -4.58 16.82
C ALA A 354 31.84 -4.35 16.23
N ILE A 355 30.91 -5.27 16.49
CA ILE A 355 29.52 -5.14 16.07
C ILE A 355 28.88 -3.95 16.78
N ALA A 356 29.09 -3.76 18.09
CA ALA A 356 28.55 -2.61 18.84
C ALA A 356 29.03 -1.27 18.27
N LYS A 357 30.31 -1.19 17.87
CA LYS A 357 30.88 -0.02 17.20
C LYS A 357 30.24 0.25 15.85
N ILE A 358 30.02 -0.80 15.04
CA ILE A 358 29.35 -0.65 13.73
C ILE A 358 27.86 -0.29 13.90
N ALA A 359 27.20 -0.91 14.87
CA ALA A 359 25.77 -0.87 15.10
C ALA A 359 25.32 0.45 15.75
N LEU A 360 25.98 0.84 16.84
CA LEU A 360 25.58 1.88 17.77
C LEU A 360 26.62 3.00 17.95
N ASP A 361 27.80 2.89 17.31
CA ASP A 361 28.95 3.80 17.49
C ASP A 361 29.45 3.85 18.95
N ILE A 362 29.38 2.71 19.64
CA ILE A 362 29.84 2.55 21.03
C ILE A 362 31.12 1.71 21.03
N ASP A 363 32.16 2.20 21.73
CA ASP A 363 33.39 1.46 21.99
C ASP A 363 33.34 0.93 23.44
N SER A 364 32.71 -0.23 23.63
CA SER A 364 32.62 -0.92 24.91
C SER A 364 33.11 -2.36 24.78
N ALA A 365 33.92 -2.80 25.75
CA ALA A 365 34.44 -4.16 25.82
C ALA A 365 33.47 -5.13 26.52
N ASP A 366 32.59 -4.62 27.39
CA ASP A 366 31.55 -5.40 28.06
C ASP A 366 30.18 -4.92 27.58
N ILE A 367 29.47 -5.80 26.86
CA ILE A 367 28.14 -5.56 26.32
C ILE A 367 27.13 -6.29 27.21
N SER A 368 26.23 -5.55 27.85
CA SER A 368 25.13 -6.13 28.62
C SER A 368 24.08 -6.77 27.71
N LYS A 369 23.23 -7.67 28.23
CA LYS A 369 22.12 -8.29 27.46
C LYS A 369 21.19 -7.26 26.80
N LYS A 370 20.96 -6.11 27.46
CA LYS A 370 20.15 -5.02 26.90
C LYS A 370 20.83 -4.33 25.72
N GLU A 371 22.14 -4.09 25.82
CA GLU A 371 22.93 -3.49 24.75
C GLU A 371 23.09 -4.46 23.57
N TYR A 372 23.26 -5.76 23.83
CA TYR A 372 23.27 -6.79 22.80
C TYR A 372 21.96 -6.80 21.98
N LEU A 373 20.81 -6.78 22.66
CA LEU A 373 19.52 -6.70 21.98
C LEU A 373 19.36 -5.40 21.18
N ALA A 374 19.79 -4.26 21.73
CA ALA A 374 19.73 -2.97 21.02
C ALA A 374 20.65 -2.96 19.78
N MET A 375 21.84 -3.55 19.91
CA MET A 375 22.82 -3.72 18.83
C MET A 375 22.22 -4.50 17.67
N MET A 376 21.68 -5.70 17.93
CA MET A 376 21.05 -6.54 16.90
C MET A 376 19.81 -5.87 16.29
N ARG A 377 18.97 -5.20 17.09
CA ARG A 377 17.85 -4.40 16.57
C ARG A 377 18.26 -3.30 15.62
N SER A 378 19.40 -2.66 15.86
CA SER A 378 19.91 -1.62 14.97
C SER A 378 20.52 -2.16 13.67
N LEU A 379 20.66 -3.49 13.55
CA LEU A 379 21.20 -4.17 12.37
C LEU A 379 20.11 -4.90 11.57
N ASP A 380 18.93 -5.11 12.16
CA ASP A 380 17.81 -5.69 11.44
C ASP A 380 17.25 -4.69 10.41
N ASN A 381 17.28 -5.06 9.12
CA ASN A 381 16.86 -4.24 7.97
C ASN A 381 17.70 -2.97 7.72
N VAL A 382 19.02 -3.03 7.93
CA VAL A 382 19.94 -1.96 7.54
C VAL A 382 20.49 -2.14 6.12
N GLY A 383 21.05 -1.07 5.55
CA GLY A 383 21.67 -1.10 4.22
C GLY A 383 22.83 -2.10 4.13
N GLU A 384 23.03 -2.66 2.93
CA GLU A 384 24.02 -3.70 2.62
C GLU A 384 25.43 -3.36 3.09
N ASP A 385 25.83 -2.09 3.03
CA ASP A 385 27.15 -1.63 3.49
C ASP A 385 27.41 -1.90 4.98
N LYS A 386 26.39 -1.74 5.83
CA LYS A 386 26.53 -1.95 7.28
C LYS A 386 26.59 -3.44 7.60
N LEU A 387 25.77 -4.25 6.92
CA LEU A 387 25.80 -5.72 7.03
C LEU A 387 27.13 -6.29 6.56
N ARG A 388 27.69 -5.76 5.47
CA ARG A 388 29.00 -6.15 4.95
C ARG A 388 30.12 -5.86 5.97
N ARG A 389 30.11 -4.68 6.60
CA ARG A 389 31.06 -4.36 7.67
C ARG A 389 30.95 -5.30 8.87
N VAL A 390 29.72 -5.68 9.24
CA VAL A 390 29.50 -6.70 10.28
C VAL A 390 30.07 -8.04 9.84
N ARG A 391 29.77 -8.50 8.62
CA ARG A 391 30.31 -9.74 8.04
C ARG A 391 31.84 -9.77 8.08
N ASP A 392 32.49 -8.67 7.72
CA ASP A 392 33.95 -8.57 7.69
C ASP A 392 34.56 -8.54 9.10
N SER A 393 33.80 -8.14 10.12
CA SER A 393 34.24 -8.16 11.52
C SER A 393 34.13 -9.53 12.20
N LEU A 394 33.39 -10.48 11.60
CA LEU A 394 33.22 -11.82 12.13
C LEU A 394 34.32 -12.77 11.68
N SER A 395 34.78 -13.62 12.59
CA SER A 395 35.67 -14.73 12.27
C SER A 395 34.99 -15.78 11.39
N GLU A 396 35.77 -16.52 10.59
CA GLU A 396 35.23 -17.64 9.80
C GLU A 396 34.63 -18.74 10.68
N GLN A 397 35.16 -18.93 11.90
CA GLN A 397 34.60 -19.87 12.86
C GLN A 397 33.19 -19.46 13.30
N THR A 398 32.97 -18.18 13.63
CA THR A 398 31.63 -17.68 14.01
C THR A 398 30.66 -17.78 12.83
N LYS A 399 31.09 -17.43 11.61
CA LYS A 399 30.27 -17.60 10.39
C LYS A 399 29.86 -19.06 10.19
N GLU A 400 30.79 -19.99 10.35
CA GLU A 400 30.49 -21.42 10.15
C GLU A 400 29.53 -21.96 11.22
N ARG A 401 29.71 -21.59 12.50
CA ARG A 401 28.77 -21.94 13.57
C ARG A 401 27.34 -21.50 13.24
N PHE A 402 27.17 -20.28 12.71
CA PHE A 402 25.84 -19.80 12.30
C PHE A 402 25.31 -20.50 11.06
N ARG A 403 26.16 -20.90 10.09
CA ARG A 403 25.72 -21.73 8.96
C ARG A 403 25.24 -23.10 9.42
N GLU A 404 25.99 -23.75 10.30
CA GLU A 404 25.62 -25.04 10.90
C GLU A 404 24.30 -24.91 11.67
N LEU A 405 24.17 -23.91 12.53
CA LEU A 405 22.95 -23.63 13.29
C LEU A 405 21.75 -23.39 12.37
N LEU A 406 21.89 -22.53 11.36
CA LEU A 406 20.82 -22.26 10.39
C LEU A 406 20.46 -23.51 9.59
N SER A 407 21.42 -24.33 9.19
CA SER A 407 21.17 -25.61 8.52
C SER A 407 20.44 -26.64 9.40
N LEU A 408 20.61 -26.55 10.72
CA LEU A 408 19.96 -27.41 11.70
C LEU A 408 18.49 -27.01 11.89
N VAL A 409 18.21 -25.71 12.02
CA VAL A 409 16.87 -25.20 12.35
C VAL A 409 16.00 -24.88 11.13
N MET A 410 16.59 -24.67 9.96
CA MET A 410 15.89 -24.30 8.71
C MET A 410 15.81 -25.45 7.70
N ARG A 411 15.47 -26.65 8.17
CA ARG A 411 15.41 -27.88 7.37
C ARG A 411 14.16 -28.03 6.53
#